data_AF-A0A1H6YDU9-F1
#
_entry.id   AF-A0A1H6YDU9-F1
#
_cell.length_a   1.000
_cell.length_b   1.000
_cell.length_c   1.000
_cell.angle_alpha   90.00
_cell.angle_beta   90.00
_cell.angle_gamma   90.00
#
_symmetry.space_group_name_H-M   'P 1'
#
loop_
_entity.id
_entity.type
_entity.pdbx_description
1 polymer ?
#
loop_
_entity_poly.entity_id
_entity_poly.type
_entity_poly.pdbx_seq_one_letter_code
_entity_poly.pdbx_strand_id
1 'polypeptide(L)'
;MGNVADETITALGYEPKKNARDMTCLAVKAASLQSQPAANLYLAYLRQAFMVGGSDPSSLDTLIEIARHVSRRHPDMLNFQRFFEQFDCAQSRQALFEDRKKNQINRIVSMPTLTFTFLGKGIKLSGNCSYDSMVEAFQQLSKVATLPMHLSLSEKMLTYAYPNVRE
;
A
#
# COMPACT_ATOMS: atom_id res chain seq x y z
N MET A 1 34.36 -5.25 -9.32
CA MET A 1 33.27 -6.22 -9.01
C MET A 1 32.06 -5.75 -9.78
N GLY A 2 31.75 -6.41 -10.90
CA GLY A 2 30.64 -6.04 -11.78
C GLY A 2 29.31 -6.22 -11.04
N ASN A 3 28.41 -5.25 -11.19
CA ASN A 3 27.07 -5.29 -10.62
C ASN A 3 26.29 -6.43 -11.28
N VAL A 4 26.11 -7.54 -10.57
CA VAL A 4 25.27 -8.68 -10.96
C VAL A 4 23.82 -8.25 -11.26
N ALA A 5 23.40 -7.11 -10.71
CA ALA A 5 22.12 -6.46 -10.99
C ALA A 5 21.98 -5.99 -12.45
N ASP A 6 23.06 -5.46 -13.05
CA ASP A 6 23.05 -4.81 -14.36
C ASP A 6 22.82 -5.82 -15.51
N GLU A 7 23.38 -7.04 -15.36
CA GLU A 7 23.17 -8.14 -16.31
C GLU A 7 21.75 -8.72 -16.22
N THR A 8 21.14 -8.71 -15.03
CA THR A 8 19.80 -9.29 -14.83
C THR A 8 18.71 -8.37 -15.39
N ILE A 9 18.88 -7.04 -15.28
CA ILE A 9 17.91 -6.05 -15.79
C ILE A 9 17.95 -6.00 -17.32
N THR A 10 19.15 -6.02 -17.91
CA THR A 10 19.32 -5.96 -19.36
C THR A 10 18.85 -7.23 -20.07
N ALA A 11 19.02 -8.40 -19.44
CA ALA A 11 18.56 -9.69 -19.98
C ALA A 11 17.02 -9.81 -20.11
N LEU A 12 16.26 -8.92 -19.46
CA LEU A 12 14.80 -8.97 -19.40
C LEU A 12 14.11 -7.84 -20.19
N GLY A 13 14.86 -7.06 -20.97
CA GLY A 13 14.33 -6.13 -21.98
C GLY A 13 13.53 -4.94 -21.43
N TYR A 14 13.79 -4.52 -20.20
CA TYR A 14 13.04 -3.45 -19.54
C TYR A 14 13.73 -2.08 -19.72
N GLU A 15 13.16 -1.19 -20.55
CA GLU A 15 13.56 0.22 -20.62
C GLU A 15 12.57 1.12 -19.86
N PRO A 16 12.93 1.70 -18.69
CA PRO A 16 12.02 2.58 -17.97
C PRO A 16 11.90 3.95 -18.63
N LYS A 17 10.85 4.16 -19.43
CA LYS A 17 10.38 5.50 -19.87
C LYS A 17 9.36 6.14 -18.91
N LYS A 18 9.51 5.96 -17.60
CA LYS A 18 8.55 6.45 -16.60
C LYS A 18 9.20 7.18 -15.44
N ASN A 19 8.52 8.21 -14.94
CA ASN A 19 8.93 8.97 -13.77
C ASN A 19 9.10 8.02 -12.57
N ALA A 20 10.17 8.24 -11.81
CA ALA A 20 10.51 7.58 -10.54
C ALA A 20 9.30 7.20 -9.65
N ARG A 21 8.36 8.14 -9.45
CA ARG A 21 7.18 7.93 -8.60
C ARG A 21 6.21 6.88 -9.16
N ASP A 22 6.10 6.77 -10.47
CA ASP A 22 5.20 5.82 -11.14
C ASP A 22 5.72 4.40 -10.97
N MET A 23 7.04 4.22 -10.99
CA MET A 23 7.71 2.93 -10.77
C MET A 23 7.40 2.36 -9.39
N THR A 24 7.56 3.16 -8.35
CA THR A 24 7.25 2.75 -6.98
C THR A 24 5.76 2.39 -6.82
N CYS A 25 4.86 3.18 -7.40
CA CYS A 25 3.43 2.90 -7.36
C CYS A 25 3.08 1.62 -8.12
N LEU A 26 3.68 1.40 -9.29
CA LEU A 26 3.49 0.19 -10.08
C LEU A 26 3.97 -1.05 -9.34
N ALA A 27 5.09 -0.97 -8.63
CA ALA A 27 5.59 -2.06 -7.79
C ALA A 27 4.57 -2.51 -6.75
N VAL A 28 3.98 -1.55 -6.03
CA VAL A 28 2.92 -1.82 -5.04
C VAL A 28 1.67 -2.40 -5.73
N LYS A 29 1.35 -1.93 -6.94
CA LYS A 29 0.23 -2.48 -7.72
C LYS A 29 0.48 -3.91 -8.20
N ALA A 30 1.69 -4.24 -8.63
CA ALA A 30 2.07 -5.59 -8.98
C ALA A 30 1.91 -6.56 -7.79
N ALA A 31 2.34 -6.16 -6.59
CA ALA A 31 2.08 -6.93 -5.37
C ALA A 31 0.56 -7.08 -5.09
N SER A 32 -0.23 -6.02 -5.32
CA SER A 32 -1.69 -6.05 -5.11
C SER A 32 -2.45 -6.98 -6.06
N LEU A 33 -1.93 -7.24 -7.25
CA LEU A 33 -2.51 -8.20 -8.20
C LEU A 33 -2.39 -9.65 -7.72
N GLN A 34 -1.52 -9.93 -6.75
CA GLN A 34 -1.42 -11.24 -6.12
C GLN A 34 -2.39 -11.35 -4.95
N SER A 35 -2.40 -10.36 -4.05
CA SER A 35 -3.39 -10.21 -2.99
C SER A 35 -3.26 -8.85 -2.27
N GLN A 36 -4.31 -8.43 -1.57
CA GLN A 36 -4.25 -7.21 -0.74
C GLN A 36 -3.26 -7.34 0.44
N PRO A 37 -3.18 -8.47 1.17
CA PRO A 37 -2.12 -8.68 2.17
C PRO A 37 -0.71 -8.56 1.60
N ALA A 38 -0.46 -9.08 0.39
CA ALA A 38 0.85 -8.96 -0.28
C ALA A 38 1.21 -7.50 -0.56
N ALA A 39 0.26 -6.69 -1.01
CA ALA A 39 0.46 -5.26 -1.21
C ALA A 39 0.82 -4.54 0.10
N ASN A 40 0.09 -4.83 1.18
CA ASN A 40 0.35 -4.22 2.49
C ASN A 40 1.74 -4.60 3.01
N LEU A 41 2.10 -5.88 2.88
CA LEU A 41 3.40 -6.40 3.28
C LEU A 41 4.52 -5.74 2.47
N TYR A 42 4.43 -5.76 1.13
CA TYR A 42 5.41 -5.13 0.25
C TYR A 42 5.57 -3.63 0.55
N LEU A 43 4.46 -2.92 0.75
CA LEU A 43 4.46 -1.49 1.10
C LEU A 43 5.13 -1.23 2.45
N ALA A 44 5.00 -2.12 3.44
CA ALA A 44 5.68 -2.00 4.72
C ALA A 44 7.21 -2.12 4.57
N TYR A 45 7.70 -3.13 3.83
CA TYR A 45 9.13 -3.27 3.54
C TYR A 45 9.67 -2.10 2.72
N LEU A 46 8.91 -1.63 1.73
CA LEU A 46 9.28 -0.46 0.95
C LEU A 46 9.43 0.80 1.82
N ARG A 47 8.47 1.05 2.73
CA ARG A 47 8.57 2.15 3.70
C ARG A 47 9.79 2.00 4.59
N GLN A 48 10.08 0.80 5.07
CA GLN A 48 11.25 0.54 5.91
C GLN A 48 12.56 0.80 5.17
N ALA A 49 12.71 0.27 3.94
CA ALA A 49 13.89 0.47 3.11
C ALA A 49 14.14 1.97 2.82
N PHE A 50 13.08 2.72 2.54
CA PHE A 50 13.18 4.15 2.29
C PHE A 50 13.45 4.98 3.55
N MET A 51 12.61 4.83 4.58
CA MET A 51 12.63 5.70 5.76
C MET A 51 13.77 5.38 6.73
N VAL A 52 14.20 4.12 6.80
CA VAL A 52 15.26 3.67 7.73
C VAL A 52 16.57 3.43 6.98
N GLY A 53 16.50 2.77 5.82
CA GLY A 53 17.68 2.39 5.04
C GLY A 53 18.24 3.50 4.13
N GLY A 54 17.47 4.57 3.87
CA GLY A 54 17.88 5.64 2.95
C GLY A 54 18.00 5.20 1.48
N SER A 55 17.44 4.05 1.11
CA SER A 55 17.49 3.54 -0.27
C SER A 55 16.63 4.38 -1.21
N ASP A 56 17.05 4.54 -2.47
CA ASP A 56 16.23 5.22 -3.48
C ASP A 56 14.99 4.36 -3.85
N PRO A 57 13.76 4.83 -3.56
CA PRO A 57 12.54 4.08 -3.82
C PRO A 57 12.15 4.07 -5.31
N SER A 58 12.88 4.83 -6.12
CA SER A 58 12.67 4.98 -7.56
C SER A 58 13.46 3.98 -8.39
N SER A 59 14.52 3.41 -7.80
CA SER A 59 15.39 2.46 -8.48
C SER A 59 14.68 1.12 -8.65
N LEU A 60 14.68 0.61 -9.88
CA LEU A 60 14.13 -0.71 -10.19
C LEU A 60 14.84 -1.81 -9.39
N ASP A 61 16.17 -1.71 -9.23
CA ASP A 61 16.95 -2.66 -8.44
C ASP A 61 16.48 -2.73 -7.00
N THR A 62 16.25 -1.57 -6.37
CA THR A 62 15.73 -1.50 -5.01
C THR A 62 14.36 -2.19 -4.92
N LEU A 63 13.47 -1.93 -5.87
CA LEU A 63 12.12 -2.51 -5.88
C LEU A 63 12.15 -4.03 -6.10
N ILE A 64 13.00 -4.51 -7.00
CA ILE A 64 13.19 -5.94 -7.25
C ILE A 64 13.80 -6.62 -6.02
N GLU A 65 14.81 -6.02 -5.39
CA GLU A 65 15.44 -6.62 -4.20
C GLU A 65 14.46 -6.68 -3.03
N ILE A 66 13.61 -5.66 -2.84
CA ILE A 66 12.53 -5.72 -1.85
C ILE A 66 11.57 -6.87 -2.17
N ALA A 67 11.13 -7.03 -3.42
CA ALA A 67 10.24 -8.12 -3.80
C ALA A 67 10.88 -9.50 -3.57
N ARG A 68 12.17 -9.63 -3.88
CA ARG A 68 12.96 -10.84 -3.64
C ARG A 68 13.08 -11.12 -2.15
N HIS A 69 13.32 -10.11 -1.33
CA HIS A 69 13.38 -10.25 0.12
C HIS A 69 12.02 -10.68 0.71
N VAL A 70 10.94 -10.02 0.31
CA VAL A 70 9.58 -10.32 0.77
C VAL A 70 9.17 -11.73 0.38
N SER A 71 9.40 -12.15 -0.87
CA SER A 71 9.07 -13.49 -1.34
C SER A 71 9.87 -14.59 -0.62
N ARG A 72 11.15 -14.37 -0.33
CA ARG A 72 11.96 -15.34 0.44
C ARG A 72 11.45 -15.51 1.87
N ARG A 73 11.00 -14.41 2.49
CA ARG A 73 10.57 -14.40 3.89
C ARG A 73 9.10 -14.79 4.07
N HIS A 74 8.29 -14.55 3.04
CA HIS A 74 6.85 -14.80 3.01
C HIS A 74 6.42 -15.40 1.65
N PRO A 75 6.85 -16.63 1.31
CA PRO A 75 6.63 -17.23 -0.01
C PRO A 75 5.15 -17.42 -0.35
N ASP A 76 4.31 -17.64 0.67
CA ASP A 76 2.85 -17.81 0.50
C ASP A 76 2.11 -16.49 0.22
N MET A 77 2.76 -15.35 0.50
CA MET A 77 2.16 -14.02 0.33
C MET A 77 2.55 -13.39 -1.00
N LEU A 78 3.81 -13.52 -1.41
CA LEU A 78 4.33 -12.86 -2.60
C LEU A 78 5.21 -13.80 -3.40
N ASN A 79 4.74 -14.16 -4.60
CA ASN A 79 5.52 -14.89 -5.58
C ASN A 79 6.37 -13.90 -6.40
N PHE A 80 7.69 -14.05 -6.32
CA PHE A 80 8.63 -13.16 -6.99
C PHE A 80 8.51 -13.16 -8.52
N GLN A 81 8.36 -14.33 -9.11
CA GLN A 81 8.26 -14.48 -10.57
C GLN A 81 7.02 -13.76 -11.11
N ARG A 82 5.87 -14.00 -10.47
CA ARG A 82 4.61 -13.30 -10.80
C ARG A 82 4.71 -11.81 -10.57
N PHE A 83 5.39 -11.37 -9.51
CA PHE A 83 5.61 -9.95 -9.25
C PHE A 83 6.36 -9.30 -10.41
N PHE A 84 7.43 -9.94 -10.89
CA PHE A 84 8.22 -9.43 -12.00
C PHE A 84 7.40 -9.33 -13.29
N GLU A 85 6.66 -10.38 -13.64
CA GLU A 85 5.76 -10.41 -14.81
C GLU A 85 4.66 -9.34 -14.72
N GLN A 86 4.21 -9.03 -13.51
CA GLN A 86 3.14 -8.08 -13.25
C GLN A 86 3.65 -6.64 -13.03
N PHE A 87 4.96 -6.41 -12.90
CA PHE A 87 5.52 -5.12 -12.49
C PHE A 87 5.06 -3.96 -13.37
N ASP A 88 5.19 -4.10 -14.69
CA ASP A 88 4.70 -3.13 -15.66
C ASP A 88 3.85 -3.79 -16.75
N CYS A 89 2.87 -4.60 -16.33
CA CYS A 89 1.88 -5.14 -17.24
C CYS A 89 0.67 -4.19 -17.40
N ALA A 90 -0.20 -4.47 -18.37
CA ALA A 90 -1.40 -3.66 -18.60
C ALA A 90 -2.32 -3.61 -17.36
N GLN A 91 -2.41 -4.70 -16.59
CA GLN A 91 -3.23 -4.78 -15.40
C GLN A 91 -2.72 -3.85 -14.28
N SER A 92 -1.41 -3.83 -14.02
CA SER A 92 -0.82 -2.93 -13.01
C SER A 92 -0.97 -1.46 -13.38
N ARG A 93 -0.81 -1.13 -14.67
CA ARG A 93 -1.08 0.23 -15.17
C ARG A 93 -2.53 0.64 -15.00
N GLN A 94 -3.46 -0.26 -15.31
CA GLN A 94 -4.89 -0.01 -15.14
C GLN A 94 -5.24 0.18 -13.66
N ALA A 95 -4.73 -0.66 -12.76
CA ALA A 95 -4.94 -0.52 -11.33
C ALA A 95 -4.40 0.81 -10.78
N LEU A 96 -3.25 1.27 -11.28
CA LEU A 96 -2.70 2.58 -10.92
C LEU A 96 -3.55 3.74 -11.49
N PHE A 97 -4.05 3.59 -12.72
CA PHE A 97 -4.94 4.57 -13.33
C PHE A 97 -6.25 4.71 -12.54
N GLU A 98 -6.83 3.61 -12.08
CA GLU A 98 -8.06 3.60 -11.27
C GLU A 98 -7.87 4.30 -9.92
N ASP A 99 -6.73 4.08 -9.26
CA ASP A 99 -6.37 4.82 -8.04
C ASP A 99 -6.27 6.33 -8.31
N ARG A 100 -5.62 6.74 -9.41
CA ARG A 100 -5.51 8.15 -9.80
C ARG A 100 -6.88 8.76 -10.09
N LYS A 101 -7.72 8.03 -10.81
CA LYS A 101 -9.11 8.42 -11.10
C LYS A 101 -9.89 8.59 -9.80
N LYS A 102 -9.73 7.67 -8.83
CA LYS A 102 -10.35 7.76 -7.50
C LYS A 102 -9.87 8.99 -6.72
N ASN A 103 -8.58 9.31 -6.77
CA ASN A 103 -8.03 10.52 -6.15
C ASN A 103 -8.65 11.79 -6.78
N GLN A 104 -8.80 11.81 -8.10
CA GLN A 104 -9.41 12.93 -8.83
C GLN A 104 -10.89 13.09 -8.46
N ILE A 105 -11.68 12.00 -8.47
CA ILE A 105 -13.10 12.00 -8.10
C ILE A 105 -13.29 12.52 -6.67
N ASN A 106 -12.43 12.07 -5.74
CA ASN A 106 -12.48 12.47 -4.33
C ASN A 106 -11.83 13.85 -4.06
N ARG A 107 -11.36 14.54 -5.11
CA ARG A 107 -10.68 15.84 -5.03
C ARG A 107 -9.54 15.83 -3.99
N ILE A 108 -8.74 14.77 -4.00
CA ILE A 108 -7.56 14.64 -3.14
C ILE A 108 -6.42 15.43 -3.80
N VAL A 109 -6.04 16.55 -3.18
CA VAL A 109 -5.03 17.49 -3.70
C VAL A 109 -3.66 17.31 -3.04
N SER A 110 -3.61 16.67 -1.87
CA SER A 110 -2.39 16.43 -1.11
C SER A 110 -2.42 15.06 -0.42
N MET A 111 -1.25 14.53 -0.10
CA MET A 111 -1.07 13.26 0.60
C MET A 111 -0.25 13.47 1.88
N PRO A 112 -0.45 12.67 2.95
CA PRO A 112 -1.49 11.66 3.08
C PRO A 112 -2.88 12.29 3.18
N THR A 113 -3.92 11.57 2.75
CA THR A 113 -5.32 11.99 2.92
C THR A 113 -6.15 10.78 3.28
N LEU A 114 -6.93 10.90 4.36
CA LEU A 114 -7.92 9.93 4.78
C LEU A 114 -9.30 10.40 4.33
N THR A 115 -10.01 9.57 3.58
CA THR A 115 -11.41 9.78 3.24
C THR A 115 -12.28 8.72 3.90
N PHE A 116 -13.42 9.13 4.42
CA PHE A 116 -14.39 8.24 5.03
C PHE A 116 -15.80 8.68 4.63
N THR A 117 -16.71 7.73 4.49
CA THR A 117 -18.12 8.03 4.18
C THR A 117 -19.00 7.16 5.07
N PHE A 118 -19.93 7.80 5.77
CA PHE A 118 -20.88 7.12 6.65
C PHE A 118 -22.25 7.75 6.50
N LEU A 119 -23.26 6.91 6.23
CA LEU A 119 -24.64 7.32 6.00
C LEU A 119 -24.78 8.50 5.00
N GLY A 120 -24.02 8.46 3.90
CA GLY A 120 -24.05 9.49 2.86
C GLY A 120 -23.29 10.78 3.18
N LYS A 121 -22.72 10.94 4.37
CA LYS A 121 -21.83 12.05 4.72
C LYS A 121 -20.37 11.62 4.59
N GLY A 122 -19.58 12.42 3.88
CA GLY A 122 -18.15 12.20 3.69
C GLY A 122 -17.31 13.15 4.53
N ILE A 123 -16.23 12.65 5.13
CA ILE A 123 -15.14 13.47 5.67
C ILE A 123 -13.87 13.20 4.87
N LYS A 124 -13.07 14.25 4.69
CA LYS A 124 -11.73 14.22 4.13
C LYS A 124 -10.78 14.93 5.09
N LEU A 125 -9.78 14.22 5.58
CA LEU A 125 -8.69 14.74 6.41
C LEU A 125 -7.41 14.67 5.60
N SER A 126 -6.75 15.80 5.40
CA SER A 126 -5.52 15.89 4.60
C SER A 126 -4.34 16.32 5.47
N GLY A 127 -3.16 15.75 5.18
CA GLY A 127 -1.93 15.98 5.93
C GLY A 127 -1.74 15.03 7.12
N ASN A 128 -0.69 15.27 7.90
CA ASN A 128 -0.40 14.53 9.12
C ASN A 128 -1.31 15.05 10.24
N CYS A 129 -2.49 14.43 10.39
CA CYS A 129 -3.41 14.71 11.48
C CYS A 129 -3.04 13.90 12.74
N SER A 130 -3.21 14.51 13.92
CA SER A 130 -3.07 13.78 15.18
C SER A 130 -4.20 12.77 15.36
N TYR A 131 -3.99 11.80 16.24
CA TYR A 131 -5.03 10.85 16.62
C TYR A 131 -6.29 11.57 17.13
N ASP A 132 -6.10 12.58 17.98
CA ASP A 132 -7.22 13.34 18.57
C ASP A 132 -8.04 14.06 17.49
N SER A 133 -7.38 14.71 16.52
CA SER A 133 -8.09 15.35 15.40
C SER A 133 -8.86 14.34 14.55
N MET A 134 -8.33 13.12 14.38
CA MET A 134 -9.07 12.05 13.70
C MET A 134 -10.30 11.63 14.50
N VAL A 135 -10.16 11.40 15.81
CA VAL A 135 -11.26 11.02 16.70
C VAL A 135 -12.36 12.07 16.71
N GLU A 136 -12.00 13.36 16.81
CA GLU A 136 -12.96 14.46 16.75
C GLU A 136 -13.75 14.48 15.45
N ALA A 137 -13.07 14.31 14.31
CA ALA A 137 -13.71 14.22 13.00
C ALA A 137 -14.69 13.03 12.92
N PHE A 138 -14.30 11.88 13.45
CA PHE A 138 -15.20 10.71 13.53
C PHE A 138 -16.40 10.96 14.44
N GLN A 139 -16.20 11.61 15.58
CA GLN A 139 -17.29 11.95 16.47
C GLN A 139 -18.29 12.90 15.80
N GLN A 140 -17.82 13.90 15.04
CA GLN A 140 -18.68 14.80 14.27
C GLN A 140 -19.54 14.05 13.24
N LEU A 141 -18.99 13.03 12.57
CA LEU A 141 -19.76 12.14 11.70
C LEU A 141 -20.82 11.35 12.47
N SER A 142 -20.46 10.80 13.62
CA SER A 142 -21.34 9.93 14.41
C SER A 142 -22.49 10.68 15.09
N LYS A 143 -22.28 11.94 15.52
CA LYS A 143 -23.32 12.78 16.16
C LYS A 143 -24.50 13.06 15.25
N VAL A 144 -24.31 12.97 13.93
CA VAL A 144 -25.37 13.09 12.94
C VAL A 144 -26.22 11.81 12.90
N ALA A 145 -25.65 10.66 13.23
CA ALA A 145 -26.36 9.40 13.30
C ALA A 145 -27.03 9.28 14.68
N THR A 146 -28.30 9.67 14.76
CA THR A 146 -29.18 9.22 15.84
C THR A 146 -29.37 7.71 15.72
N LEU A 147 -28.42 6.94 16.24
CA LEU A 147 -28.56 5.52 16.53
C LEU A 147 -28.02 5.24 17.94
N PRO A 148 -28.74 4.45 18.75
CA PRO A 148 -28.29 4.06 20.07
C PRO A 148 -27.10 3.11 19.93
N MET A 149 -25.88 3.62 20.04
CA MET A 149 -24.70 2.78 20.18
C MET A 149 -24.60 2.25 21.62
N HIS A 150 -25.29 1.15 21.92
CA HIS A 150 -24.79 0.23 22.92
C HIS A 150 -23.71 -0.62 22.25
N LEU A 151 -22.47 -0.13 22.26
CA LEU A 151 -21.31 -0.88 21.81
C LEU A 151 -20.46 -1.27 23.03
N SER A 152 -20.69 -2.50 23.52
CA SER A 152 -19.71 -3.24 24.32
C SER A 152 -18.53 -3.62 23.42
N LEU A 153 -17.62 -2.68 23.20
CA LEU A 153 -16.43 -2.84 22.36
C LEU A 153 -15.32 -3.70 23.00
N SER A 154 -15.49 -4.18 24.24
CA SER A 154 -14.46 -4.94 24.95
C SER A 154 -14.37 -6.42 24.55
N GLU A 155 -15.45 -7.06 24.08
CA GLU A 155 -15.44 -8.53 23.87
C GLU A 155 -15.05 -8.95 22.45
N LYS A 156 -15.29 -8.12 21.42
CA LYS A 156 -15.04 -8.51 20.02
C LYS A 156 -13.67 -8.10 19.47
N MET A 157 -12.96 -7.15 20.10
CA MET A 157 -11.63 -6.75 19.64
C MET A 157 -10.52 -7.75 20.01
N LEU A 158 -10.70 -8.57 21.04
CA LEU A 158 -9.72 -9.62 21.39
C LEU A 158 -9.71 -10.77 20.39
N THR A 159 -10.78 -10.96 19.62
CA THR A 159 -10.87 -12.07 18.65
C THR A 159 -10.12 -11.80 17.34
N TYR A 160 -9.85 -10.52 17.01
CA TYR A 160 -9.20 -10.15 15.74
C TYR A 160 -7.70 -9.81 15.87
N ALA A 161 -7.15 -9.75 17.09
CA ALA A 161 -5.76 -9.35 17.30
C ALA A 161 -4.74 -10.52 17.26
N TYR A 162 -5.15 -11.76 17.53
CA TYR A 162 -4.23 -12.92 17.53
C TYR A 162 -4.95 -14.25 17.19
N PRO A 163 -5.07 -14.64 15.90
CA PRO A 163 -5.41 -16.02 15.57
C PRO A 163 -4.11 -16.83 15.59
N ASN A 164 -3.96 -17.70 16.60
CA ASN A 164 -2.92 -18.72 16.79
C ASN A 164 -1.65 -18.28 17.56
N VAL A 165 -1.73 -18.42 18.88
CA VAL A 165 -0.62 -19.01 19.65
C VAL A 165 -1.18 -20.31 20.21
N ARG A 166 -0.80 -21.45 19.62
CA ARG A 166 -1.04 -22.78 20.20
C ARG A 166 0.22 -23.16 20.96
N GLU A 167 0.03 -23.52 22.23
CA GLU A 167 0.98 -24.26 23.06
C GLU A 167 1.27 -25.66 22.48
#